data_AF-A0AAJ1KH08-F1
#
_entry.id   AF-A0AAJ1KH08-F1
#
_cell.length_a   1.000
_cell.length_b   1.000
_cell.length_c   1.000
_cell.angle_alpha   90.00
_cell.angle_beta   90.00
_cell.angle_gamma   90.00
#
_symmetry.space_group_name_H-M   'P 1'
#
loop_
_entity.id
_entity.type
_entity.pdbx_description
1 polymer ?
#
loop_
_entity_poly.entity_id
_entity_poly.type
_entity_poly.pdbx_seq_one_letter_code
_entity_poly.pdbx_strand_id
1 'polypeptide(L)' 'MRTQLIPFDQIDVTLAEDGKSVLLYAYCGEAIYLQRVHTSTTPLDADTVEVIEAGKWRDRAKPDQWMKL' A
#
# COMPACT_ATOMS: atom_id res chain seq x y z
N MET A 1 8.44 -6.16 -21.07
CA MET A 1 7.02 -6.33 -20.69
C MET A 1 6.45 -4.96 -20.42
N ARG A 2 5.31 -4.57 -21.02
CA ARG A 2 4.64 -3.30 -20.70
C ARG A 2 3.91 -3.50 -19.36
N THR A 3 4.29 -2.75 -18.34
CA THR A 3 3.54 -2.73 -17.07
C THR A 3 2.19 -2.08 -17.34
N GLN A 4 1.11 -2.86 -17.23
CA GLN A 4 -0.25 -2.36 -17.39
C GLN A 4 -0.59 -1.52 -16.17
N LEU A 5 -0.92 -0.24 -16.37
CA LEU A 5 -1.43 0.62 -15.30
C LEU A 5 -2.84 0.13 -14.95
N ILE A 6 -3.02 -0.36 -13.73
CA ILE A 6 -4.33 -0.74 -13.20
C ILE A 6 -5.00 0.54 -12.70
N PRO A 7 -6.19 0.90 -13.21
CA PRO A 7 -6.90 2.08 -12.76
C PRO A 7 -7.60 1.79 -11.43
N PHE A 8 -6.90 2.02 -10.32
CA PHE A 8 -7.49 1.84 -8.99
C PHE A 8 -8.44 2.99 -8.65
N ASP A 9 -9.60 2.64 -8.09
CA ASP A 9 -10.63 3.56 -7.62
C ASP A 9 -10.21 4.22 -6.29
N GLN A 10 -9.53 3.45 -5.44
CA GLN A 10 -9.07 3.85 -4.11
C GLN A 10 -7.80 3.10 -3.75
N ILE A 11 -6.92 3.74 -2.97
CA ILE A 11 -5.75 3.12 -2.36
C ILE A 11 -5.70 3.50 -0.88
N ASP A 12 -5.85 2.52 -0.01
CA ASP A 12 -5.72 2.64 1.43
C ASP A 12 -4.32 2.30 1.89
N VAL A 13 -3.90 2.94 2.97
CA VAL A 13 -2.60 2.72 3.61
C VAL A 13 -2.87 2.08 4.97
N THR A 14 -2.20 0.98 5.26
CA THR A 14 -2.39 0.24 6.50
C THR A 14 -1.05 -0.17 7.07
N LEU A 15 -0.88 0.00 8.37
CA LEU A 15 0.22 -0.61 9.11
C LEU A 15 -0.13 -2.08 9.40
N ALA A 16 0.71 -3.00 8.96
CA ALA A 16 0.49 -4.42 9.23
C ALA A 16 0.55 -4.71 10.74
N GLU A 17 -0.06 -5.83 11.15
CA GLU A 17 -0.08 -6.28 12.55
C GLU A 17 1.32 -6.46 13.17
N ASP A 18 2.36 -6.65 12.34
CA ASP A 18 3.75 -6.70 12.78
C ASP A 18 4.29 -5.34 13.28
N GLY A 19 3.54 -4.26 13.08
CA GLY A 19 3.88 -2.89 13.44
C GLY A 19 5.06 -2.31 12.66
N LYS A 20 5.49 -2.95 11.56
CA LYS A 20 6.72 -2.63 10.84
C LYS A 20 6.57 -2.58 9.33
N SER A 21 5.53 -3.19 8.79
CA SER A 21 5.28 -3.24 7.35
C SER A 21 4.17 -2.27 6.96
N VAL A 22 4.43 -1.39 5.99
CA VAL A 22 3.37 -0.55 5.40
C VAL A 22 2.82 -1.26 4.17
N LEU A 23 1.52 -1.47 4.19
CA LEU A 23 0.75 -2.11 3.13
C LEU A 23 -0.12 -1.08 2.42
N LEU A 24 -0.29 -1.26 1.12
CA LEU A 24 -1.29 -0.58 0.32
C LEU A 24 -2.35 -1.59 -0.11
N TYR A 25 -3.60 -1.26 0.17
CA TYR A 25 -4.77 -1.97 -0.37
C TYR A 25 -5.37 -1.13 -1.47
N ALA A 26 -5.38 -1.64 -2.70
CA ALA A 26 -5.94 -0.94 -3.85
C ALA A 26 -7.19 -1.63 -4.37
N TYR A 27 -8.20 -0.86 -4.71
CA TYR A 27 -9.52 -1.34 -5.12
C TYR A 27 -9.73 -1.05 -6.61
N CYS A 28 -10.23 -2.02 -7.37
CA CYS A 28 -10.58 -1.89 -8.78
C CYS A 28 -11.87 -2.65 -9.03
N GLY A 29 -13.01 -1.97 -8.91
CA GLY A 29 -14.33 -2.61 -8.82
C GLY A 29 -14.41 -3.58 -7.64
N GLU A 30 -14.72 -4.85 -7.91
CA GLU A 30 -14.81 -5.89 -6.88
C GLU A 30 -13.45 -6.53 -6.53
N ALA A 31 -12.39 -6.19 -7.25
CA ALA A 31 -11.06 -6.75 -7.02
C ALA A 31 -10.27 -5.92 -5.99
N ILE A 32 -9.61 -6.61 -5.07
CA ILE A 32 -8.67 -6.02 -4.12
C ILE A 32 -7.26 -6.44 -4.51
N TYR A 33 -6.33 -5.49 -4.43
CA TYR A 33 -4.92 -5.69 -4.67
C TYR A 33 -4.12 -5.26 -3.45
N LEU A 34 -3.03 -5.96 -3.20
CA LEU A 34 -2.13 -5.72 -2.08
C LEU A 34 -0.72 -5.45 -2.57
N GLN A 35 -0.05 -4.50 -1.94
CA GLN A 35 1.37 -4.26 -2.12
C GLN A 35 2.02 -3.86 -0.79
N ARG A 36 3.17 -4.43 -0.46
CA ARG A 36 4.02 -3.92 0.62
C ARG A 36 4.99 -2.89 0.05
N VAL A 37 4.93 -1.66 0.56
CA VAL A 37 5.77 -0.56 0.06
C VAL A 37 6.92 -0.19 1.00
N HIS A 38 6.89 -0.69 2.23
CA HIS A 38 7.95 -0.47 3.19
C HIS A 38 8.01 -1.57 4.26
N THR A 39 9.22 -1.84 4.75
CA THR A 39 9.48 -2.61 5.97
C THR A 39 10.49 -1.84 6.80
N SER A 40 10.12 -1.52 8.02
CA SER A 40 10.95 -0.86 9.01
C SER A 40 11.62 -1.89 9.93
N THR A 41 12.80 -1.57 10.46
CA THR A 41 13.46 -2.37 11.50
C THR A 41 12.87 -2.09 12.88
N THR A 42 12.36 -0.88 13.10
CA THR A 42 11.70 -0.42 14.34
C THR A 42 10.19 -0.34 14.16
N PRO A 43 9.41 -0.48 15.25
CA PRO A 43 7.97 -0.23 15.20
C PRO A 43 7.64 1.14 14.62
N LEU A 44 6.55 1.19 13.86
CA LEU A 44 5.97 2.40 13.29
C LEU A 44 4.71 2.76 14.09
N ASP A 45 4.38 4.04 14.06
CA ASP A 45 3.15 4.56 14.64
C ASP A 45 2.02 4.53 13.60
N ALA A 46 0.85 4.02 14.00
CA ALA A 46 -0.27 3.79 13.09
C ALA A 46 -0.88 5.12 12.59
N ASP A 47 -1.10 6.09 13.47
CA ASP A 47 -1.66 7.40 13.09
C ASP A 47 -0.73 8.12 12.10
N THR A 48 0.59 8.00 12.32
CA THR A 48 1.58 8.53 11.40
C THR A 48 1.50 7.85 10.03
N VAL A 49 1.44 6.52 9.99
CA VAL A 49 1.43 5.75 8.73
C VAL A 49 0.13 5.93 7.96
N GLU A 50 -1.02 5.80 8.62
CA GLU A 50 -2.33 5.67 7.98
C GLU A 50 -3.01 7.02 7.75
N VAL A 51 -2.63 8.06 8.51
CA VAL A 51 -3.27 9.38 8.46
C VAL A 51 -2.30 10.48 8.06
N ILE A 52 -1.24 10.72 8.84
CA ILE A 52 -0.37 11.90 8.68
C ILE A 52 0.47 11.79 7.40
N GLU A 53 1.09 10.63 7.17
CA GLU A 53 2.00 10.39 6.05
C GLU A 53 1.40 9.50 4.95
N ALA A 54 0.09 9.27 4.95
CA ALA A 54 -0.56 8.34 4.04
C ALA A 54 -0.26 8.64 2.54
N GLY A 55 -0.17 9.93 2.16
CA GLY A 55 0.21 10.33 0.81
C GLY A 55 1.59 9.83 0.39
N LYS A 56 2.59 9.97 1.27
CA LYS A 56 3.97 9.50 1.04
C LYS A 56 4.03 7.99 0.79
N TRP A 57 3.17 7.21 1.44
CA TRP A 57 3.15 5.76 1.26
C TRP A 57 2.49 5.36 -0.06
N ARG A 58 1.44 6.07 -0.49
CA ARG A 58 0.83 5.88 -1.82
C ARG A 58 1.83 6.17 -2.94
N ASP A 59 2.64 7.21 -2.81
CA ASP A 59 3.68 7.57 -3.79
C ASP A 59 4.78 6.50 -3.95
N ARG A 60 4.90 5.57 -2.99
CA ARG A 60 5.84 4.45 -3.06
C ARG A 60 5.29 3.22 -3.80
N ALA A 61 4.04 3.27 -4.26
CA ALA A 61 3.44 2.20 -5.04
C ALA A 61 4.25 1.94 -6.32
N LYS A 62 4.52 0.66 -6.58
CA LYS A 62 5.14 0.19 -7.81
C LYS A 62 4.09 -0.48 -8.68
N PRO A 63 3.91 -0.04 -9.95
CA PRO A 63 2.84 -0.56 -10.81
C PRO A 63 2.93 -2.07 -11.10
N ASP A 64 4.12 -2.68 -10.98
CA ASP A 64 4.39 -4.09 -11.25
C ASP A 64 4.39 -5.00 -10.01
N GLN A 65 4.16 -4.46 -8.81
CA GLN A 65 4.25 -5.21 -7.54
C GLN A 65 2.89 -5.41 -6.85
N TRP A 66 1.79 -5.14 -7.55
CA TRP A 66 0.45 -5.40 -7.05
C TRP A 66 0.10 -6.89 -7.15
N MET A 67 -0.29 -7.48 -6.03
CA MET A 67 -0.81 -8.84 -5.96
C MET A 67 -2.32 -8.78 -5.82
N LYS A 68 -3.06 -9.44 -6.71
CA LYS A 68 -4.52 -9.58 -6.56
C LYS A 68 -4.82 -10.55 -5.42
N LEU A 69 -5.72 -10.15 -4.51
CA LEU A 69 -6.24 -10.99 -3.43
C LEU A 69 -7.46 -11.81 -3.88
#